data_AF-A0A6V8CDU1-F1
#
_entry.id   AF-A0A6V8CDU1-F1
#
_cell.length_a   1.000
_cell.length_b   1.000
_cell.length_c   1.000
_cell.angle_alpha   90.00
_cell.angle_beta   90.00
_cell.angle_gamma   90.00
#
_symmetry.space_group_name_H-M   'P 1'
#
loop_
_entity.id
_entity.type
_entity.pdbx_description
1 polymer ?
#
loop_
_entity_poly.entity_id
_entity_poly.type
_entity_poly.pdbx_seq_one_letter_code
_entity_poly.pdbx_strand_id
1 'polypeptide(L)'
;MTPKASRRKARKRLATTTSRAKKEFTYRGYSVADLKDMPLWPSEESESMSVIELLPARARRTIARGLSEENERLLDRIRRTSGRTVRTHRRDMVILPEFVGKRIAVHNGQAFVEIEVRPEMIGHYLGEFALT
;
A
#
# COMPACT_ATOMS: atom_id res chain seq x y z
N MET A 1 49.24 -15.22 8.22
CA MET A 1 48.12 -14.36 8.70
C MET A 1 47.99 -14.54 10.20
N THR A 2 47.88 -13.46 10.99
CA THR A 2 47.72 -13.61 12.44
C THR A 2 46.34 -14.21 12.79
N PRO A 3 46.21 -14.99 13.88
CA PRO A 3 44.93 -15.54 14.34
C PRO A 3 43.85 -14.47 14.56
N LYS A 4 44.28 -13.25 14.91
CA LYS A 4 43.42 -12.08 15.08
C LYS A 4 42.87 -11.56 13.73
N ALA A 5 43.70 -11.59 12.68
CA ALA A 5 43.29 -11.19 11.33
C ALA A 5 42.30 -12.18 10.70
N SER A 6 42.47 -13.49 10.92
CA SER A 6 41.54 -14.51 10.41
C SER A 6 40.17 -14.40 11.08
N ARG A 7 40.12 -14.24 12.41
CA ARG A 7 38.87 -13.99 13.18
C ARG A 7 38.14 -12.75 12.71
N ARG A 8 38.86 -11.65 12.43
CA ARG A 8 38.26 -10.41 11.90
C ARG A 8 37.65 -10.61 10.52
N LYS A 9 38.31 -11.38 9.65
CA LYS A 9 37.81 -11.72 8.30
C LYS A 9 36.57 -12.60 8.35
N ALA A 10 36.56 -13.61 9.23
CA ALA A 10 35.41 -14.49 9.46
C ALA A 10 34.20 -13.71 9.99
N ARG A 11 34.41 -12.81 10.97
CA ARG A 11 33.35 -11.96 11.53
C ARG A 11 32.75 -10.98 10.51
N LYS A 12 33.58 -10.39 9.64
CA LYS A 12 33.10 -9.57 8.52
C LYS A 12 32.31 -10.39 7.50
N ARG A 13 32.76 -11.62 7.19
CA ARG A 13 32.01 -12.54 6.31
C ARG A 13 30.65 -12.86 6.91
N LEU A 14 30.57 -13.30 8.17
CA LEU A 14 29.30 -13.57 8.86
C LEU A 14 28.35 -12.36 8.84
N ALA A 15 28.85 -11.16 9.14
CA ALA A 15 28.04 -9.93 9.09
C ALA A 15 27.57 -9.55 7.67
N THR A 16 28.29 -9.99 6.63
CA THR A 16 27.91 -9.77 5.23
C THR A 16 26.98 -10.88 4.70
N THR A 17 27.13 -12.11 5.20
CA THR A 17 26.42 -13.31 4.76
C THR A 17 25.06 -13.47 5.43
N THR A 18 24.84 -12.90 6.62
CA THR A 18 23.48 -12.69 7.11
C THR A 18 22.84 -11.58 6.27
N SER A 19 22.46 -11.92 5.04
CA SER A 19 21.56 -11.12 4.22
C SER A 19 20.41 -10.71 5.12
N ARG A 20 20.30 -9.41 5.39
CA ARG A 20 19.21 -8.81 6.15
C ARG A 20 17.92 -9.38 5.57
N ALA A 21 17.27 -10.31 6.26
CA ALA A 21 15.97 -10.81 5.84
C ALA A 21 15.08 -9.58 5.63
N LYS A 22 14.52 -9.40 4.43
CA LYS A 22 13.61 -8.29 4.16
C LYS A 22 12.48 -8.44 5.16
N LYS A 23 12.41 -7.53 6.13
CA LYS A 23 11.33 -7.48 7.10
C LYS A 23 10.04 -7.33 6.31
N GLU A 24 9.10 -8.23 6.52
CA GLU A 24 7.78 -8.15 5.91
C GLU A 24 7.15 -6.81 6.30
N PHE A 25 6.54 -6.14 5.31
CA PHE A 25 5.93 -4.84 5.55
C PHE A 25 4.68 -5.04 6.41
N THR A 26 4.64 -4.34 7.54
CA THR A 26 3.46 -4.26 8.40
C THR A 26 2.94 -2.83 8.43
N TYR A 27 1.64 -2.66 8.22
CA TYR A 27 0.95 -1.40 8.37
C TYR A 27 0.28 -1.36 9.74
N ARG A 28 0.77 -0.50 10.64
CA ARG A 28 0.27 -0.36 12.02
C ARG A 28 0.18 -1.68 12.80
N GLY A 29 1.09 -2.62 12.51
CA GLY A 29 1.15 -3.92 13.17
C GLY A 29 0.47 -5.07 12.40
N TYR A 30 -0.24 -4.78 11.31
CA TYR A 30 -0.93 -5.78 10.49
C TYR A 30 -0.18 -6.09 9.20
N SER A 31 -0.18 -7.35 8.78
CA SER A 31 0.38 -7.73 7.48
C SER A 31 -0.57 -7.32 6.35
N VAL A 32 -0.05 -7.31 5.12
CA VAL A 32 -0.86 -7.00 3.93
C VAL A 32 -1.96 -8.04 3.70
N ALA A 33 -1.75 -9.29 4.10
CA ALA A 33 -2.76 -10.33 4.01
C ALA A 33 -3.90 -10.05 5.00
N ASP A 34 -3.55 -9.78 6.26
CA ASP A 34 -4.52 -9.47 7.31
C ASP A 34 -5.39 -8.27 6.92
N LEU A 35 -4.78 -7.22 6.35
CA LEU A 35 -5.50 -6.01 5.90
C LEU A 35 -6.47 -6.25 4.74
N LYS A 36 -6.28 -7.31 3.94
CA LYS A 36 -7.19 -7.66 2.85
C LYS A 36 -8.39 -8.47 3.34
N ASP A 37 -8.19 -9.26 4.39
CA ASP A 37 -9.23 -10.09 4.99
C ASP A 37 -10.09 -9.31 5.99
N MET A 38 -9.57 -8.19 6.52
CA MET A 38 -10.31 -7.31 7.41
C MET A 38 -11.48 -6.61 6.71
N PRO A 39 -12.61 -6.43 7.42
CA PRO A 39 -13.72 -5.64 6.90
C PRO A 39 -13.28 -4.19 6.71
N LEU A 40 -13.69 -3.61 5.58
CA LEU A 40 -13.42 -2.21 5.28
C LEU A 40 -14.16 -1.33 6.29
N TRP A 41 -15.47 -1.58 6.46
CA TRP A 41 -16.39 -0.84 7.33
C TRP A 41 -16.61 -1.54 8.67
N PRO A 42 -16.81 -0.76 9.76
CA PRO A 42 -17.27 -1.29 11.03
C PRO A 42 -18.71 -1.76 10.86
N SER A 43 -18.88 -3.06 10.63
CA SER A 43 -20.18 -3.72 10.81
C SER A 43 -20.40 -3.92 12.30
N GLU A 44 -21.56 -3.49 12.82
CA GLU A 44 -21.91 -3.60 14.25
C GLU A 44 -21.83 -5.05 14.79
N GLU A 45 -21.86 -6.04 13.90
CA GLU A 45 -21.84 -7.47 14.23
C GLU A 45 -20.45 -8.07 14.45
N SER A 46 -19.36 -7.39 14.06
CA SER A 46 -18.01 -7.92 14.19
C SER A 46 -17.17 -6.98 15.05
N GLU A 47 -16.79 -7.41 16.26
CA GLU A 47 -15.83 -6.74 17.16
C GLU A 47 -14.39 -6.60 16.56
N SER A 48 -14.20 -6.91 15.29
CA SER A 48 -12.91 -6.84 14.61
C SER A 48 -12.58 -5.40 14.20
N MET A 49 -11.33 -4.99 14.46
CA MET A 49 -10.79 -3.70 14.04
C MET A 49 -10.99 -3.51 12.53
N SER A 50 -11.64 -2.42 12.14
CA SER A 50 -11.88 -2.09 10.73
C SER A 50 -10.71 -1.35 10.10
N VAL A 51 -10.50 -1.54 8.80
CA VAL A 51 -9.40 -0.89 8.08
C VAL A 51 -9.49 0.64 8.18
N ILE A 52 -10.70 1.23 8.18
CA ILE A 52 -10.87 2.69 8.39
C ILE A 52 -10.14 3.16 9.64
N GLU A 53 -10.27 2.46 10.76
CA GLU A 53 -9.76 2.94 12.05
C GLU A 53 -8.23 3.09 12.03
N LEU A 54 -7.59 2.23 11.23
CA LEU A 54 -6.16 2.22 10.98
C LEU A 54 -5.71 3.29 9.98
N LEU A 55 -6.63 3.93 9.23
CA LEU A 55 -6.27 4.97 8.27
C LEU A 55 -6.04 6.34 8.93
N PRO A 56 -5.26 7.23 8.29
CA PRO A 56 -5.09 8.62 8.74
C PRO A 56 -6.43 9.37 8.81
N ALA A 57 -6.53 10.36 9.71
CA ALA A 57 -7.77 11.10 9.96
C ALA A 57 -8.42 11.69 8.69
N ARG A 58 -7.61 12.16 7.73
CA ARG A 58 -8.11 12.70 6.46
C ARG A 58 -8.80 11.63 5.62
N ALA A 59 -8.19 10.45 5.48
CA ALA A 59 -8.77 9.33 4.75
C ALA A 59 -10.09 8.84 5.39
N ARG A 60 -10.13 8.74 6.73
CA ARG A 60 -11.35 8.41 7.47
C ARG A 60 -12.48 9.38 7.20
N ARG A 61 -12.20 10.69 7.19
CA ARG A 61 -13.21 11.73 6.90
C ARG A 61 -13.75 11.63 5.46
N THR A 62 -12.90 11.40 4.48
CA THR A 62 -13.31 11.26 3.08
C THR A 62 -14.25 10.07 2.92
N ILE A 63 -13.88 8.94 3.52
CA ILE A 63 -14.69 7.73 3.52
C ILE A 63 -16.03 7.92 4.26
N ALA A 64 -16.01 8.51 5.46
CA ALA A 64 -17.21 8.70 6.27
C ALA A 64 -18.24 9.65 5.63
N ARG A 65 -17.78 10.54 4.73
CA ARG A 65 -18.66 11.41 3.94
C ARG A 65 -19.29 10.71 2.74
N GLY A 66 -18.80 9.52 2.37
CA GLY A 66 -19.15 8.81 1.16
C GLY A 66 -18.17 9.07 0.02
N LEU A 67 -17.94 8.03 -0.79
CA LEU A 67 -17.18 8.12 -2.03
C LEU A 67 -18.08 8.73 -3.11
N SER A 68 -17.49 9.48 -4.05
CA SER A 68 -18.23 9.88 -5.24
C SER A 68 -18.53 8.67 -6.12
N GLU A 69 -19.62 8.71 -6.90
CA GLU A 69 -19.97 7.62 -7.83
C GLU A 69 -18.80 7.26 -8.77
N GLU A 70 -18.01 8.25 -9.17
CA GLU A 70 -16.88 8.06 -10.06
C GLU A 70 -15.72 7.32 -9.37
N ASN A 71 -15.55 7.53 -8.06
CA ASN A 71 -14.58 6.81 -7.24
C ASN A 71 -15.05 5.37 -6.96
N GLU A 72 -16.35 5.15 -6.78
CA GLU A 72 -16.93 3.80 -6.69
C GLU A 72 -16.75 3.02 -8.00
N ARG A 73 -17.00 3.65 -9.15
CA ARG A 73 -16.75 3.04 -10.47
C ARG A 73 -15.27 2.69 -10.66
N LEU A 74 -14.37 3.49 -10.12
CA LEU A 74 -12.93 3.20 -10.14
C LEU A 74 -12.60 2.00 -9.27
N LEU A 75 -13.17 1.91 -8.07
CA LEU A 75 -13.01 0.76 -7.18
C LEU A 75 -13.46 -0.53 -7.87
N ASP A 76 -14.65 -0.52 -8.46
CA ASP A 76 -15.18 -1.65 -9.23
C ASP A 76 -14.28 -2.05 -10.40
N ARG A 77 -13.75 -1.05 -11.12
CA ARG A 77 -12.83 -1.29 -12.24
C ARG A 77 -11.54 -1.96 -11.77
N ILE A 78 -11.00 -1.54 -10.62
CA ILE A 78 -9.79 -2.14 -10.04
C ILE A 78 -10.05 -3.58 -9.57
N ARG A 79 -11.22 -3.84 -8.95
CA ARG A 79 -11.62 -5.19 -8.53
C ARG A 79 -11.75 -6.16 -9.71
N ARG A 80 -12.39 -5.71 -10.80
CA ARG A 80 -12.57 -6.54 -12.01
C ARG A 80 -11.29 -6.76 -12.80
N THR A 81 -10.31 -5.87 -12.67
CA THR A 81 -9.09 -5.93 -13.48
C THR A 81 -8.00 -6.75 -12.80
N SER A 82 -7.65 -7.88 -13.38
CA SER A 82 -6.44 -8.65 -13.04
C SER A 82 -5.34 -8.38 -14.08
N GLY A 83 -4.28 -7.68 -13.67
CA GLY A 83 -3.05 -7.53 -14.47
C GLY A 83 -3.01 -6.40 -15.50
N ARG A 84 -4.13 -5.76 -15.87
CA ARG A 84 -4.11 -4.57 -16.76
C ARG A 84 -3.95 -3.27 -15.96
N THR A 85 -3.25 -2.31 -16.56
CA THR A 85 -3.09 -0.97 -16.00
C THR A 85 -4.41 -0.21 -16.04
N VAL A 86 -4.90 0.25 -14.88
CA VAL A 86 -6.15 1.03 -14.80
C VAL A 86 -5.83 2.52 -14.92
N ARG A 87 -6.32 3.16 -15.99
CA ARG A 87 -6.19 4.61 -16.17
C ARG A 87 -7.26 5.37 -15.37
N THR A 88 -6.83 6.41 -14.67
CA THR A 88 -7.69 7.27 -13.86
C THR A 88 -7.28 8.74 -13.93
N HIS A 89 -8.29 9.61 -13.89
CA HIS A 89 -8.11 11.05 -13.64
C HIS A 89 -8.36 11.41 -12.16
N ARG A 90 -8.85 10.45 -11.38
CA ARG A 90 -9.19 10.63 -9.96
C ARG A 90 -7.92 10.62 -9.13
N ARG A 91 -7.57 11.79 -8.60
CA ARG A 91 -6.40 12.03 -7.74
C ARG A 91 -6.78 12.08 -6.25
N ASP A 92 -8.07 12.19 -5.99
CA ASP A 92 -8.75 12.29 -4.69
C ASP A 92 -9.06 10.94 -4.06
N MET A 93 -8.81 9.83 -4.76
CA MET A 93 -9.01 8.48 -4.22
C MET A 93 -7.90 8.11 -3.23
N VAL A 94 -8.31 7.55 -2.08
CA VAL A 94 -7.41 6.97 -1.08
C VAL A 94 -6.99 5.57 -1.52
N ILE A 95 -5.71 5.24 -1.34
CA ILE A 95 -5.19 3.90 -1.61
C ILE A 95 -5.65 2.94 -0.52
N LEU A 96 -6.50 1.99 -0.93
CA LEU A 96 -7.00 0.91 -0.08
C LEU A 96 -6.07 -0.33 -0.16
N PRO A 97 -6.11 -1.22 0.84
CA PRO A 97 -5.33 -2.46 0.81
C PRO A 97 -5.58 -3.34 -0.43
N GLU A 98 -6.79 -3.27 -1.01
CA GLU A 98 -7.15 -3.95 -2.25
C GLU A 98 -6.32 -3.53 -3.47
N PHE A 99 -5.74 -2.32 -3.43
CA PHE A 99 -4.99 -1.78 -4.56
C PHE A 99 -3.55 -2.30 -4.60
N VAL A 100 -3.06 -2.89 -3.52
CA VAL A 100 -1.69 -3.37 -3.41
C VAL A 100 -1.39 -4.44 -4.47
N GLY A 101 -0.36 -4.19 -5.28
CA GLY A 101 0.02 -5.05 -6.41
C GLY A 101 -0.73 -4.77 -7.71
N LYS A 102 -1.59 -3.74 -7.75
CA LYS A 102 -2.23 -3.27 -9.00
C LYS A 102 -1.41 -2.14 -9.62
N ARG A 103 -1.48 -2.01 -10.95
CA ARG A 103 -0.90 -0.90 -11.70
C ARG A 103 -1.98 0.12 -12.02
N ILE A 104 -1.79 1.34 -11.56
CA ILE A 104 -2.73 2.45 -11.74
C ILE A 104 -2.00 3.57 -12.48
N ALA A 105 -2.60 4.05 -13.56
CA ALA A 105 -2.09 5.14 -14.35
C ALA A 105 -2.86 6.42 -13.99
N VAL A 106 -2.21 7.34 -13.28
CA VAL A 106 -2.84 8.58 -12.78
C VAL A 106 -2.52 9.74 -13.71
N HIS A 107 -3.53 10.50 -14.10
CA HIS A 107 -3.36 11.66 -14.96
C HIS A 107 -2.74 12.84 -14.19
N ASN A 108 -1.62 13.39 -14.68
CA ASN A 108 -0.97 14.55 -14.06
C ASN A 108 -1.37 15.91 -14.67
N GLY A 109 -2.12 15.91 -15.79
CA GLY A 109 -2.49 17.12 -16.54
C GLY A 109 -2.03 17.08 -17.99
N GLN A 110 -0.95 16.35 -18.27
CA GLN A 110 -0.38 16.18 -19.61
C GLN A 110 -0.33 14.70 -20.03
N ALA A 111 0.05 13.82 -19.11
CA ALA A 111 0.24 12.40 -19.37
C ALA A 111 -0.29 11.54 -18.21
N PHE A 112 -0.41 10.25 -18.48
CA PHE A 112 -0.72 9.25 -17.46
C PHE A 112 0.57 8.69 -16.89
N VAL A 113 0.81 8.91 -15.60
CA VAL A 113 1.95 8.35 -14.87
C VAL A 113 1.54 6.98 -14.34
N GLU A 114 2.22 5.94 -14.80
CA GLU A 114 1.99 4.57 -14.31
C GLU A 114 2.67 4.36 -12.95
N ILE A 115 1.87 3.94 -11.97
CA ILE A 115 2.29 3.69 -10.61
C ILE A 115 1.92 2.26 -10.25
N GLU A 116 2.92 1.49 -9.81
CA GLU A 116 2.70 0.20 -9.17
C GLU A 116 2.47 0.42 -7.67
N VAL A 117 1.30 0.03 -7.18
CA VAL A 117 0.90 0.32 -5.79
C VAL A 117 1.66 -0.60 -4.84
N ARG A 118 2.56 0.00 -4.06
CA ARG A 118 3.30 -0.66 -2.99
C ARG A 118 2.52 -0.64 -1.67
N PRO A 119 2.74 -1.62 -0.76
CA PRO A 119 2.11 -1.63 0.56
C PRO A 119 2.35 -0.36 1.39
N GLU A 120 3.51 0.28 1.21
CA GLU A 120 3.89 1.54 1.87
C GLU A 120 2.95 2.72 1.54
N MET A 121 2.17 2.61 0.47
CA MET A 121 1.29 3.67 -0.02
C MET A 121 -0.13 3.62 0.57
N ILE A 122 -0.45 2.63 1.41
CA ILE A 122 -1.78 2.50 2.01
C ILE A 122 -2.11 3.74 2.85
N GLY A 123 -3.30 4.31 2.63
CA GLY A 123 -3.78 5.49 3.34
C GLY A 123 -3.34 6.84 2.77
N HIS A 124 -2.49 6.84 1.74
CA HIS A 124 -2.16 8.03 0.94
C HIS A 124 -3.15 8.23 -0.20
N TYR A 125 -3.17 9.43 -0.77
CA TYR A 125 -3.98 9.73 -1.96
C TYR A 125 -3.23 9.43 -3.25
N LEU A 126 -3.93 8.95 -4.28
CA LEU A 126 -3.34 8.69 -5.61
C LEU A 126 -2.64 9.94 -6.19
N GLY A 127 -3.18 11.12 -5.92
CA GLY A 127 -2.64 12.38 -6.39
C GLY A 127 -1.27 12.74 -5.83
N GLU A 128 -0.86 12.17 -4.69
CA GLU A 128 0.47 12.40 -4.07
C GLU A 128 1.60 11.79 -4.87
N PHE A 129 1.31 10.73 -5.64
CA PHE A 129 2.31 9.97 -6.40
C PHE A 129 2.45 10.43 -7.86
N ALA A 130 1.54 11.29 -8.33
CA ALA A 130 1.63 11.90 -9.65
C ALA A 130 2.19 13.31 -9.51
N LEU A 131 3.48 13.48 -9.83
CA LEU A 131 4.09 14.81 -9.89
C LEU A 131 3.39 15.63 -10.98
N THR A 132 3.05 16.87 -10.63
CA THR A 132 2.34 17.84 -11.49
C THR A 132 3.33 18.85 -12.01
#